data_AF-A0A7S2D4K9-F1
#
_entry.id   AF-A0A7S2D4K9-F1
#
_cell.length_a   1.000
_cell.length_b   1.000
_cell.length_c   1.000
_cell.angle_alpha   90.00
_cell.angle_beta   90.00
_cell.angle_gamma   90.00
#
_symmetry.space_group_name_H-M   'P 1'
#
loop_
_entity.id
_entity.type
_entity.pdbx_description
1 polymer ?
#
loop_
_entity_poly.entity_id
_entity_poly.type
_entity_poly.pdbx_seq_one_letter_code
_entity_poly.pdbx_strand_id
1 'polypeptide(L)'
;APEPWGASPLEQDLGCGAGCSVLIDSGTSLLTLPTKAIEILEQALEGFQVDACSNLDQLPELVFELGGTEFSLPPDAYVSQVMGTVPNYLEGFVRFRRMMVGQAANLANCQLLILESVADALNGPLWILGVP
;
A
#
# COMPACT_ATOMS: atom_id res chain seq x y z
N ALA A 1 5.95 6.88 -29.34
CA ALA A 1 7.20 7.60 -29.03
C ALA A 1 7.13 7.99 -27.56
N PRO A 2 8.16 7.75 -26.74
CA PRO A 2 8.12 8.08 -25.32
C PRO A 2 8.26 9.59 -25.10
N GLU A 3 7.53 10.12 -24.11
CA GLU A 3 7.44 11.57 -23.79
C GLU A 3 8.70 12.15 -23.12
N PRO A 4 8.97 13.47 -23.25
CA PRO A 4 10.27 14.07 -22.96
C PRO A 4 10.39 14.71 -21.56
N TRP A 5 9.98 14.03 -20.49
CA TRP A 5 10.26 14.47 -19.11
C TRP A 5 10.72 13.31 -18.21
N GLY A 6 12.00 12.95 -18.36
CA GLY A 6 12.96 12.98 -17.25
C GLY A 6 12.83 12.08 -16.01
N ALA A 7 11.85 11.20 -15.90
CA ALA A 7 11.89 10.09 -14.93
C ALA A 7 11.22 8.86 -15.55
N SER A 8 11.96 7.77 -15.69
CA SER A 8 11.34 6.46 -15.90
C SER A 8 10.37 6.22 -14.73
N PRO A 9 9.17 5.66 -14.96
CA PRO A 9 8.33 5.19 -13.86
C PRO A 9 9.18 4.36 -12.91
N LEU A 10 9.04 4.59 -11.61
CA LEU A 10 9.81 3.89 -10.59
C LEU A 10 9.37 2.41 -10.61
N GLU A 11 10.06 1.59 -11.41
CA GLU A 11 9.76 0.17 -11.57
C GLU A 11 10.45 -0.60 -10.43
N GLN A 12 9.76 -0.68 -9.30
CA GLN A 12 10.21 -1.39 -8.11
C GLN A 12 9.44 -2.70 -7.98
N ASP A 13 10.13 -3.83 -8.06
CA ASP A 13 9.53 -5.15 -7.82
C ASP A 13 9.19 -5.32 -6.34
N LEU A 14 7.88 -5.37 -6.04
CA LEU A 14 7.35 -5.60 -4.69
C LEU A 14 7.36 -7.09 -4.29
N GLY A 15 7.58 -8.01 -5.22
CA GLY A 15 7.71 -9.44 -4.97
C GLY A 15 6.92 -10.33 -5.94
N CYS A 16 6.51 -11.51 -5.47
CA CYS A 16 5.82 -12.54 -6.26
C CYS A 16 6.63 -13.20 -7.40
N GLY A 17 7.91 -12.84 -7.62
CA GLY A 17 8.74 -13.48 -8.66
C GLY A 17 8.95 -15.00 -8.50
N ALA A 18 8.84 -15.53 -7.28
CA ALA A 18 8.86 -16.98 -7.00
C ALA A 18 7.45 -17.61 -6.92
N GLY A 19 6.41 -16.84 -7.24
CA GLY A 19 5.01 -17.16 -6.98
C GLY A 19 4.46 -16.47 -5.73
N CYS A 20 3.17 -16.17 -5.76
CA CYS A 20 2.38 -15.78 -4.61
C CYS A 20 0.91 -16.17 -4.83
N SER A 21 0.09 -16.04 -3.81
CA SER A 21 -1.36 -16.23 -3.94
C SER A 21 -2.08 -14.91 -3.68
N VAL A 22 -3.13 -14.66 -4.45
CA VAL A 22 -3.97 -13.46 -4.31
C VAL A 22 -5.39 -13.90 -3.97
N LEU A 23 -5.98 -13.25 -2.97
CA LEU A 23 -7.40 -13.31 -2.67
C LEU A 23 -8.02 -11.96 -3.02
N ILE A 24 -9.09 -11.97 -3.83
CA ILE A 24 -9.89 -10.77 -4.09
C ILE A 24 -11.06 -10.80 -3.11
N ASP A 25 -11.10 -9.85 -2.18
CA ASP A 25 -12.03 -9.92 -1.05
C ASP A 25 -12.74 -8.58 -0.82
N SER A 26 -14.00 -8.51 -1.25
CA SER A 26 -14.86 -7.34 -1.01
C SER A 26 -15.17 -7.10 0.49
N GLY A 27 -14.93 -8.09 1.35
CA GLY A 27 -15.08 -7.96 2.80
C GLY A 27 -13.90 -7.27 3.49
N THR A 28 -12.78 -7.06 2.77
CA THR A 28 -11.58 -6.40 3.30
C THR A 28 -11.52 -4.96 2.75
N SER A 29 -11.41 -3.98 3.64
CA SER A 29 -11.41 -2.55 3.27
C SER A 29 -10.05 -1.99 2.86
N LEU A 30 -8.99 -2.79 2.82
CA LEU A 30 -7.62 -2.32 2.56
C LEU A 30 -6.86 -3.34 1.72
N LEU A 31 -5.75 -2.93 1.13
CA LEU A 31 -4.82 -3.88 0.55
C LEU A 31 -4.08 -4.61 1.68
N THR A 32 -4.04 -5.94 1.65
CA THR A 32 -3.24 -6.71 2.62
C THR A 32 -2.03 -7.29 1.92
N LEU A 33 -0.84 -6.86 2.34
CA LEU A 33 0.43 -7.15 1.70
C LEU A 33 1.38 -7.90 2.64
N PRO A 34 2.24 -8.80 2.14
CA PRO A 34 3.32 -9.37 2.94
C PRO A 34 4.27 -8.29 3.49
N THR A 35 4.78 -8.50 4.70
CA THR A 35 5.78 -7.63 5.37
C THR A 35 6.84 -7.06 4.43
N LYS A 36 7.49 -7.93 3.64
CA LYS A 36 8.58 -7.54 2.74
C LYS A 36 8.13 -6.61 1.63
N ALA A 37 6.92 -6.81 1.09
CA ALA A 37 6.37 -5.95 0.05
C ALA A 37 6.07 -4.55 0.60
N ILE A 38 5.56 -4.47 1.84
CA ILE A 38 5.33 -3.20 2.53
C ILE A 38 6.65 -2.44 2.72
N GLU A 39 7.71 -3.12 3.15
CA GLU A 39 9.02 -2.49 3.35
C GLU A 39 9.60 -1.90 2.06
N ILE A 40 9.49 -2.65 0.95
CA ILE A 40 9.93 -2.17 -0.37
C ILE A 40 9.09 -0.97 -0.81
N LEU A 41 7.77 -1.05 -0.63
CA LEU A 41 6.86 0.05 -1.00
C LEU A 41 7.14 1.29 -0.16
N GLU A 42 7.30 1.17 1.16
CA GLU A 42 7.65 2.29 2.03
C GLU A 42 8.97 2.93 1.60
N GLN A 43 9.99 2.12 1.31
CA GLN A 43 11.29 2.61 0.84
C GLN A 43 11.19 3.31 -0.53
N ALA A 44 10.39 2.78 -1.45
CA ALA A 44 10.13 3.41 -2.74
C ALA A 44 9.45 4.78 -2.56
N LEU A 45 8.57 4.91 -1.55
CA LEU A 45 7.83 6.12 -1.28
C LEU A 45 8.59 7.17 -0.45
N GLU A 46 9.71 6.81 0.21
CA GLU A 46 10.53 7.77 0.98
C GLU A 46 11.06 8.94 0.13
N GLY A 47 11.26 8.72 -1.18
CA GLY A 47 11.68 9.75 -2.12
C GLY A 47 10.59 10.77 -2.48
N PHE A 48 9.33 10.49 -2.14
CA PHE A 48 8.19 11.32 -2.50
C PHE A 48 7.82 12.22 -1.31
N GLN A 49 7.96 13.54 -1.48
CA GLN A 49 7.49 14.51 -0.51
C GLN A 49 5.97 14.65 -0.64
N VAL A 50 5.23 13.74 0.01
CA VAL A 50 3.75 13.77 -0.03
C VAL A 50 3.24 14.82 0.95
N ASP A 51 2.94 16.02 0.45
CA ASP A 51 2.46 17.14 1.28
C ASP A 51 0.95 17.00 1.50
N ALA A 52 0.55 16.49 2.66
CA ALA A 52 -0.85 16.33 3.07
C ALA A 52 -1.77 15.64 2.01
N CYS A 53 -1.21 14.71 1.23
CA CYS A 53 -1.87 14.06 0.09
C CYS A 53 -2.28 14.99 -1.06
N SER A 54 -1.66 16.16 -1.23
CA SER A 54 -1.98 17.10 -2.31
C SER A 54 -1.38 16.73 -3.67
N ASN A 55 -0.36 15.89 -3.69
CA ASN A 55 0.42 15.49 -4.86
C ASN A 55 0.44 13.97 -5.07
N LEU A 56 -0.71 13.31 -4.86
CA LEU A 56 -0.83 11.86 -5.09
C LEU A 56 -0.52 11.46 -6.53
N ASP A 57 -0.75 12.35 -7.49
CA ASP A 57 -0.42 12.17 -8.92
C ASP A 57 1.08 11.97 -9.18
N GLN A 58 1.94 12.31 -8.23
CA GLN A 58 3.38 12.06 -8.32
C GLN A 58 3.77 10.65 -7.90
N LEU A 59 2.90 9.93 -7.18
CA LEU A 59 3.19 8.58 -6.69
C LEU A 59 3.04 7.55 -7.83
N PRO A 60 3.76 6.43 -7.76
CA PRO A 60 3.66 5.39 -8.78
C PRO A 60 2.31 4.67 -8.73
N GLU A 61 1.88 4.09 -9.85
CA GLU A 61 0.81 3.11 -9.84
C GLU A 61 1.31 1.78 -9.28
N LEU A 62 0.44 1.03 -8.59
CA LEU A 62 0.71 -0.37 -8.26
C LEU A 62 0.18 -1.25 -9.37
N VAL A 63 1.06 -2.02 -10.02
CA VAL A 63 0.71 -2.88 -11.15
C VAL A 63 0.74 -4.34 -10.71
N PHE A 64 -0.31 -5.08 -11.05
CA PHE A 64 -0.48 -6.50 -10.76
C PHE A 64 -0.71 -7.28 -12.05
N GLU A 65 0.07 -8.34 -12.26
CA GLU A 65 -0.22 -9.32 -13.31
C GLU A 65 -1.06 -10.46 -12.71
N LEU A 66 -2.32 -10.56 -13.13
CA LEU A 66 -3.25 -11.60 -12.68
C LEU A 66 -3.74 -12.38 -13.90
N GLY A 67 -3.35 -13.67 -13.97
CA GLY A 67 -3.75 -14.53 -15.08
C GLY A 67 -3.29 -14.03 -16.45
N GLY A 68 -2.12 -13.38 -16.54
CA GLY A 68 -1.57 -12.82 -17.77
C GLY A 68 -2.23 -11.52 -18.23
N THR A 69 -3.04 -10.89 -17.37
CA THR A 69 -3.61 -9.55 -17.61
C THR A 69 -3.06 -8.58 -16.57
N GLU A 70 -2.64 -7.40 -17.01
CA GLU A 70 -2.18 -6.34 -16.14
C GLU A 70 -3.36 -5.52 -15.61
N PHE A 71 -3.33 -5.24 -14.30
CA PHE A 71 -4.25 -4.35 -13.61
C PHE A 71 -3.43 -3.32 -12.86
N SER A 72 -3.75 -2.03 -13.01
CA SER A 72 -3.12 -0.96 -12.24
C SER A 72 -4.07 -0.37 -11.20
N LEU A 73 -3.52 -0.05 -10.04
CA LEU A 73 -4.18 0.74 -9.01
C LEU A 73 -3.54 2.13 -8.96
N PRO A 74 -4.35 3.20 -9.08
CA PRO A 74 -3.84 4.56 -8.96
C PRO A 74 -3.42 4.87 -7.50
N PRO A 75 -2.59 5.89 -7.27
CA PRO A 75 -2.18 6.33 -5.94
C PRO A 75 -3.28 6.52 -4.90
N ASP A 76 -4.42 7.08 -5.30
CA ASP A 76 -5.57 7.31 -4.42
C ASP A 76 -6.29 6.02 -3.98
N ALA A 77 -5.97 4.88 -4.61
CA ALA A 77 -6.42 3.56 -4.17
C ALA A 77 -5.52 2.92 -3.09
N TYR A 78 -4.34 3.47 -2.79
CA TYR A 78 -3.47 2.90 -1.76
C TYR A 78 -2.83 3.93 -0.81
N VAL A 79 -3.04 5.22 -1.05
CA VAL A 79 -2.64 6.33 -0.18
C VAL A 79 -3.81 7.27 0.04
N SER A 80 -4.11 7.60 1.29
CA SER A 80 -5.15 8.56 1.60
C SER A 80 -4.91 9.29 2.92
N GLN A 81 -5.68 10.36 3.12
CA GLN A 81 -5.69 11.12 4.35
C GLN A 81 -6.50 10.38 5.40
N VAL A 82 -5.83 9.96 6.48
CA VAL A 82 -6.49 9.26 7.58
C VAL A 82 -6.66 10.20 8.78
N MET A 83 -7.88 10.24 9.33
CA MET A 83 -8.22 11.04 10.51
C MET A 83 -8.54 10.15 11.71
N GLY A 84 -8.14 10.61 12.89
CA GLY A 84 -8.44 9.96 14.15
C GLY A 84 -7.25 9.27 14.80
N THR A 85 -7.50 8.75 16.00
CA THR A 85 -6.50 8.06 16.82
C THR A 85 -7.01 6.65 17.13
N VAL A 86 -6.11 5.67 17.18
CA VAL A 86 -6.44 4.33 17.68
C VAL A 86 -6.72 4.42 19.17
N PRO A 87 -7.92 4.02 19.66
CA PRO A 87 -8.17 3.89 21.08
C PRO A 87 -7.25 2.84 21.69
N ASN A 88 -6.79 3.05 22.93
CA ASN A 88 -5.76 2.19 23.53
C ASN A 88 -6.12 0.68 23.57
N TYR A 89 -7.41 0.37 23.70
CA TYR A 89 -7.88 -1.02 23.72
C TYR A 89 -7.80 -1.72 22.35
N LEU A 90 -7.60 -0.98 21.27
CA LEU A 90 -7.45 -1.50 19.91
C LEU A 90 -5.98 -1.58 19.44
N GLU A 91 -5.04 -1.03 20.20
CA GLU A 91 -3.62 -1.00 19.81
C GLU A 91 -3.06 -2.39 19.46
N GLY A 92 -3.45 -3.44 20.20
CA GLY A 92 -2.98 -4.80 19.95
C GLY A 92 -3.61 -5.48 18.71
N PHE A 93 -4.68 -4.92 18.16
CA PHE A 93 -5.44 -5.51 17.04
C PHE A 93 -5.23 -4.75 15.73
N VAL A 94 -4.86 -3.46 15.81
CA VAL A 94 -4.68 -2.59 14.65
C VAL A 94 -3.22 -2.68 14.17
N ARG A 95 -2.99 -3.37 13.05
CA ARG A 95 -1.65 -3.54 12.44
C ARG A 95 -1.38 -2.55 11.32
N PHE A 96 -1.56 -1.26 11.59
CA PHE A 96 -1.12 -0.20 10.68
C PHE A 96 0.27 0.27 11.09
N ARG A 97 1.28 0.05 10.23
CA ARG A 97 2.70 0.34 10.52
C ARG A 97 3.02 1.82 10.83
N ARG A 98 2.10 2.77 10.55
CA ARG A 98 2.32 4.22 10.73
C ARG A 98 1.21 4.98 11.47
N MET A 99 0.24 4.30 12.09
CA MET A 99 -0.82 5.00 12.83
C MET A 99 -0.29 5.43 14.20
N MET A 100 -0.16 6.74 14.41
CA MET A 100 0.30 7.31 15.68
C MET A 100 -0.66 6.92 16.81
N VAL A 101 -0.16 6.15 17.76
CA VAL A 101 -0.83 5.85 19.02
C VAL A 101 -0.59 7.03 19.97
N GLY A 102 -1.66 7.74 20.34
CA GLY A 102 -1.68 8.57 21.55
C GLY A 102 -1.29 10.05 21.47
N GLN A 103 -0.95 10.68 20.32
CA GLN A 103 -0.76 12.15 20.28
C GLN A 103 -1.21 12.87 18.98
N ALA A 104 -1.84 14.04 19.19
CA ALA A 104 -2.18 15.17 18.30
C ALA A 104 -3.09 14.92 17.08
N ALA A 105 -4.40 14.96 17.33
CA ALA A 105 -5.52 14.85 16.40
C ALA A 105 -5.71 16.02 15.40
N ASN A 106 -4.66 16.71 14.95
CA ASN A 106 -4.79 17.88 14.04
C ASN A 106 -3.85 17.88 12.82
N LEU A 107 -3.08 16.84 12.59
CA LEU A 107 -2.37 16.65 11.32
C LEU A 107 -3.00 15.47 10.61
N ALA A 108 -3.82 15.78 9.62
CA ALA A 108 -4.19 14.84 8.58
C ALA A 108 -2.89 14.25 8.00
N ASN A 109 -2.60 13.00 8.35
CA ASN A 109 -1.39 12.34 7.88
C ASN A 109 -1.73 11.54 6.64
N CYS A 110 -0.95 11.74 5.58
CA CYS A 110 -1.03 10.92 4.39
C CYS A 110 -0.46 9.53 4.72
N GLN A 111 -1.29 8.51 4.61
CA GLN A 111 -0.95 7.15 5.05
C GLN A 111 -1.26 6.13 3.97
N LEU A 112 -0.49 5.04 3.99
CA LEU A 112 -0.77 3.87 3.17
C LEU A 112 -2.01 3.15 3.70
N LEU A 113 -2.93 2.85 2.79
CA LEU A 113 -4.15 2.08 3.04
C LEU A 113 -3.86 0.58 2.97
N ILE A 114 -2.93 0.13 3.83
CA ILE A 114 -2.36 -1.21 3.79
C ILE A 114 -2.41 -1.90 5.15
N LEU A 115 -2.77 -3.18 5.14
CA LEU A 115 -2.64 -4.13 6.24
C LEU A 115 -1.47 -5.09 6.00
N GLU A 116 -0.80 -5.47 7.08
CA GLU A 116 0.27 -6.46 7.02
C GLU A 116 -0.27 -7.89 7.08
N SER A 117 -0.02 -8.66 6.02
CA SER A 117 -0.21 -10.10 5.95
C SER A 117 1.04 -10.82 6.44
N VAL A 118 0.85 -11.80 7.30
CA VAL A 118 1.89 -12.79 7.69
C VAL A 118 1.46 -14.21 7.30
N ALA A 119 0.46 -14.32 6.43
CA ALA A 119 -0.10 -15.59 6.00
C ALA A 119 0.53 -16.07 4.69
N ASP A 120 0.73 -17.37 4.59
CA ASP A 120 1.12 -18.06 3.36
C ASP A 120 -0.04 -18.91 2.84
N ALA A 121 -0.06 -19.09 1.52
CA ALA A 121 -0.96 -19.97 0.80
C ALA A 121 -0.16 -20.94 -0.09
N LEU A 122 -0.84 -21.76 -0.89
CA LEU A 122 -0.23 -22.84 -1.66
C LEU A 122 0.96 -22.39 -2.52
N ASN A 123 0.89 -21.19 -3.09
CA ASN A 123 1.91 -20.65 -4.01
C ASN A 123 2.81 -19.59 -3.36
N GLY A 124 2.91 -19.56 -2.03
CA GLY A 124 3.73 -18.59 -1.30
C GLY A 124 2.89 -17.53 -0.57
N PRO A 125 3.46 -16.33 -0.32
CA PRO A 125 2.80 -15.31 0.50
C PRO A 125 1.41 -14.94 0.00
N LEU A 126 0.48 -14.76 0.92
CA LEU A 126 -0.89 -14.36 0.62
C LEU A 126 -1.03 -12.84 0.57
N TRP A 127 -1.50 -12.36 -0.57
CA TRP A 127 -1.98 -11.01 -0.80
C TRP A 127 -3.51 -10.99 -0.76
N ILE A 128 -4.10 -9.94 -0.19
CA ILE A 128 -5.54 -9.72 -0.23
C ILE A 128 -5.79 -8.37 -0.91
N LEU A 129 -6.42 -8.40 -2.08
CA LEU A 129 -6.89 -7.22 -2.77
C LEU A 129 -8.30 -6.91 -2.26
N GLY A 130 -8.34 -6.02 -1.27
CA GLY A 130 -9.57 -5.47 -0.72
C GLY A 130 -10.20 -4.40 -1.62
N VAL A 131 -11.12 -3.65 -1.03
CA VAL A 131 -11.73 -2.44 -1.59
C VAL A 131 -11.23 -1.25 -0.76
N PRO A 132 -10.00 -0.78 -1.03
CA PRO A 132 -9.43 0.39 -0.37
C PRO A 132 -10.17 1.69 -0.70
#